data_AF-A0A1G0PH71-F1
#
_entry.id   AF-A0A1G0PH71-F1
#
_cell.length_a   1.000
_cell.length_b   1.000
_cell.length_c   1.000
_cell.angle_alpha   90.00
_cell.angle_beta   90.00
_cell.angle_gamma   90.00
#
_symmetry.space_group_name_H-M   'P 1'
#
loop_
_entity.id
_entity.type
_entity.pdbx_description
1 polymer ?
#
loop_
_entity_poly.entity_id
_entity_poly.type
_entity_poly.pdbx_seq_one_letter_code
_entity_poly.pdbx_strand_id
1 'polypeptide(L)'
;MNEHVYDPEERVARLVALLRALAARIDALARDADLLAAGPELIKMMGDARSELFHYEVRITYDTPEVAESRRIVEQARQQPDALAFDDAGDEEDEPWRKG
;
A
#
# COMPACT_ATOMS: atom_id res chain seq x y z
N MET A 1 11.06 -11.20 10.21
CA MET A 1 11.03 -11.17 8.74
C MET A 1 11.01 -9.70 8.39
N ASN A 2 12.07 -9.19 7.74
CA ASN A 2 12.13 -7.78 7.38
C ASN A 2 11.12 -7.52 6.28
N GLU A 3 9.96 -6.99 6.66
CA GLU A 3 9.05 -6.28 5.77
C GLU A 3 9.79 -5.01 5.35
N HIS A 4 10.72 -5.17 4.39
CA HIS A 4 11.27 -4.03 3.67
C HIS A 4 10.06 -3.42 2.96
N VAL A 5 9.49 -2.39 3.57
CA VAL A 5 8.54 -1.47 2.96
C VAL A 5 9.30 -0.82 1.81
N TYR A 6 9.35 -1.52 0.67
CA TYR A 6 9.89 -0.98 -0.56
C TYR A 6 9.08 0.27 -0.87
N ASP A 7 9.78 1.36 -1.12
CA ASP A 7 9.20 2.65 -1.44
C ASP A 7 8.15 2.45 -2.57
N PRO A 8 6.89 2.89 -2.38
CA PRO A 8 5.87 2.79 -3.41
C PRO A 8 6.32 3.28 -4.79
N GLU A 9 7.12 4.35 -4.85
CA GLU A 9 7.64 4.90 -6.10
C GLU A 9 8.65 3.95 -6.78
N GLU A 10 9.57 3.38 -6.01
CA GLU A 10 10.54 2.39 -6.50
C GLU A 10 9.83 1.16 -7.06
N ARG A 11 8.71 0.74 -6.46
CA ARG A 11 7.93 -0.41 -6.93
C ARG A 11 7.21 -0.13 -8.23
N VAL A 12 6.63 1.05 -8.38
CA VAL A 12 6.03 1.49 -9.65
C VAL A 12 7.10 1.53 -10.74
N ALA A 13 8.25 2.13 -10.45
CA ALA A 13 9.37 2.18 -11.38
C ALA A 13 9.85 0.77 -11.78
N ARG A 14 9.93 -0.15 -10.81
CA ARG A 14 10.29 -1.56 -11.03
C ARG A 14 9.29 -2.27 -11.94
N LEU A 15 7.98 -2.12 -11.68
CA LEU A 15 6.96 -2.72 -12.52
C LEU A 15 7.04 -2.20 -13.96
N VAL A 16 7.17 -0.88 -14.14
CA VAL A 16 7.35 -0.27 -15.46
C VAL A 16 8.60 -0.82 -16.17
N ALA A 17 9.70 -1.00 -15.43
CA ALA A 17 10.92 -1.57 -15.98
C ALA A 17 10.73 -3.03 -16.45
N LEU A 18 10.05 -3.86 -15.65
CA LEU A 18 9.74 -5.25 -16.03
C LEU A 18 8.86 -5.34 -17.27
N LEU A 19 7.81 -4.51 -17.34
CA LEU A 19 6.90 -4.48 -18.49
C LEU A 19 7.62 -4.02 -19.77
N ARG A 20 8.46 -2.99 -19.68
CA ARG A 20 9.28 -2.52 -20.81
C ARG A 20 10.30 -3.57 -21.25
N ALA A 21 10.94 -4.25 -20.30
CA ALA A 21 11.89 -5.32 -20.61
C ALA A 21 11.19 -6.51 -21.32
N LEU A 22 10.01 -6.90 -20.86
CA LEU A 22 9.20 -7.93 -21.52
C LEU A 22 8.83 -7.53 -22.96
N ALA A 23 8.34 -6.31 -23.16
CA ALA A 23 8.01 -5.80 -24.49
C ALA A 23 9.23 -5.79 -25.42
N ALA A 24 10.35 -5.22 -24.96
CA ALA A 24 11.59 -5.18 -25.72
C ALA A 24 12.10 -6.59 -26.08
N ARG A 25 11.94 -7.56 -25.18
CA ARG A 25 12.35 -8.94 -25.43
C ARG A 25 11.50 -9.61 -26.51
N ILE A 26 10.19 -9.38 -26.48
CA ILE A 26 9.25 -9.87 -27.51
C ILE A 26 9.58 -9.23 -28.86
N ASP A 27 9.78 -7.92 -28.91
CA ASP A 27 10.09 -7.19 -30.15
C ASP A 27 11.44 -7.63 -30.77
N ALA A 28 12.40 -8.05 -29.94
CA ALA A 28 13.68 -8.58 -30.42
C ALA A 28 13.57 -9.98 -31.06
N LEU A 29 12.47 -10.71 -30.85
CA LEU A 29 12.22 -12.04 -31.41
C LEU A 29 11.54 -11.91 -32.78
N ALA A 30 12.35 -11.63 -33.80
CA ALA A 30 11.86 -11.24 -35.13
C ALA A 30 11.12 -12.35 -35.91
N ARG A 31 11.32 -13.63 -35.57
CA ARG A 31 10.67 -14.76 -36.23
C ARG A 31 9.81 -15.53 -35.25
N ASP A 32 8.69 -16.05 -35.72
CA ASP A 32 7.78 -16.88 -34.94
C ASP A 32 8.49 -18.08 -34.29
N ALA A 33 9.44 -18.70 -35.00
CA ALA A 33 10.22 -19.81 -34.46
C ALA A 33 11.09 -19.40 -33.25
N ASP A 34 11.67 -18.20 -33.27
CA ASP A 34 12.47 -17.68 -32.17
C ASP A 34 11.57 -17.33 -30.98
N LEU A 35 10.39 -16.78 -31.27
CA LEU A 35 9.37 -16.48 -30.26
C LEU A 35 8.90 -17.75 -29.53
N LEU A 36 8.60 -18.82 -30.28
CA LEU A 36 8.19 -20.10 -29.72
C LEU A 36 9.32 -20.77 -28.92
N ALA A 37 10.57 -20.67 -29.40
CA ALA A 37 11.73 -21.20 -28.68
C ALA A 37 12.01 -20.47 -27.36
N ALA A 38 11.70 -19.16 -27.29
CA ALA A 38 11.86 -18.34 -26.09
C ALA A 38 10.76 -18.55 -25.04
N GLY A 39 9.79 -19.46 -25.27
CA GLY A 39 8.65 -19.69 -24.38
C GLY A 39 8.98 -19.77 -22.88
N PRO A 40 9.95 -20.61 -22.44
CA PRO A 40 10.31 -20.70 -21.02
C PRO A 40 10.81 -19.37 -20.41
N GLU A 41 11.58 -18.60 -21.18
CA GLU A 41 12.09 -17.29 -20.76
C GLU A 41 10.95 -16.29 -20.61
N LEU A 42 10.08 -16.20 -21.62
CA LEU A 42 8.95 -15.28 -21.62
C LEU A 42 7.96 -15.59 -20.49
N ILE A 43 7.71 -16.87 -20.21
CA ILE A 43 6.89 -17.30 -19.06
C ILE A 43 7.46 -16.80 -17.74
N LYS A 44 8.78 -16.88 -17.56
CA LYS A 44 9.44 -16.35 -16.36
C LYS A 44 9.27 -14.84 -16.25
N MET A 45 9.54 -14.10 -17.33
CA MET A 45 9.41 -12.64 -17.34
C MET A 45 7.97 -12.17 -17.08
N MET A 46 6.97 -12.87 -17.65
CA MET A 46 5.56 -12.63 -17.35
C MET A 46 5.22 -12.96 -15.90
N GLY A 47 5.79 -14.01 -15.33
CA GLY A 47 5.64 -14.37 -13.92
C GLY A 47 6.13 -13.25 -12.99
N ASP A 48 7.33 -12.72 -13.26
CA ASP A 48 7.93 -11.63 -12.50
C ASP A 48 7.08 -10.35 -12.59
N ALA A 49 6.66 -9.96 -13.81
CA ALA A 49 5.82 -8.80 -14.03
C ALA A 49 4.43 -8.96 -13.36
N ARG A 50 3.83 -10.14 -13.46
CA ARG A 50 2.54 -10.45 -12.82
C ARG A 50 2.62 -10.35 -11.30
N SER A 51 3.70 -10.81 -10.67
CA SER A 51 3.88 -10.70 -9.22
C SER A 51 3.93 -9.23 -8.79
N GLU A 52 4.68 -8.39 -9.50
CA GLU A 52 4.74 -6.95 -9.19
C GLU A 52 3.40 -6.25 -9.46
N LEU A 53 2.69 -6.60 -10.54
CA LEU A 53 1.34 -6.12 -10.84
C LEU A 53 0.36 -6.42 -9.72
N PHE A 54 0.35 -7.66 -9.21
CA PHE A 54 -0.54 -8.05 -8.11
C PHE A 54 -0.34 -7.13 -6.90
N HIS A 55 0.91 -6.87 -6.53
CA HIS A 55 1.19 -5.98 -5.42
C HIS A 55 0.89 -4.51 -5.70
N TYR A 56 0.96 -4.06 -6.95
CA TYR A 56 0.54 -2.72 -7.35
C TYR A 56 -0.99 -2.59 -7.26
N GLU A 57 -1.73 -3.54 -7.82
CA GLU A 57 -3.20 -3.58 -7.80
C GLU A 57 -3.76 -3.73 -6.39
N VAL A 58 -3.15 -4.57 -5.54
CA VAL A 58 -3.57 -4.73 -4.14
C VAL A 58 -3.44 -3.42 -3.36
N ARG A 59 -2.39 -2.60 -3.60
CA ARG A 59 -2.26 -1.28 -2.95
C ARG A 59 -3.22 -0.22 -3.50
N ILE A 60 -3.73 -0.40 -4.73
CA ILE A 60 -4.70 0.52 -5.33
C ILE A 60 -6.14 0.14 -4.95
N THR A 61 -6.40 -1.16 -4.81
CA THR A 61 -7.74 -1.71 -4.55
C THR A 61 -8.03 -1.84 -3.05
N TYR A 62 -7.01 -2.01 -2.21
CA TYR A 62 -7.12 -2.08 -0.76
C TYR A 62 -6.25 -1.01 -0.11
N ASP A 63 -6.73 -0.46 1.01
CA ASP A 63 -5.90 0.37 1.88
C ASP A 63 -4.60 -0.39 2.20
N THR A 64 -3.44 0.29 2.12
CA THR A 64 -2.20 -0.31 2.62
C THR A 64 -2.38 -0.68 4.10
N PRO A 65 -1.58 -1.61 4.66
CA PRO A 65 -1.66 -1.94 6.08
C PRO A 65 -1.63 -0.71 6.99
N GLU A 66 -0.79 0.28 6.66
CA GLU A 66 -0.70 1.55 7.40
C GLU A 66 -1.98 2.40 7.30
N VAL A 67 -2.62 2.44 6.12
CA VAL A 67 -3.88 3.17 5.91
C VAL A 67 -5.04 2.44 6.57
N ALA A 68 -5.08 1.11 6.53
CA ALA A 68 -6.08 0.29 7.21
C ALA A 68 -5.95 0.39 8.74
N GLU A 69 -4.73 0.49 9.27
CA GLU A 69 -4.49 0.79 10.68
C GLU A 69 -4.90 2.21 11.06
N SER A 70 -4.51 3.20 10.26
CA SER A 70 -4.92 4.61 10.47
C SER A 70 -6.44 4.75 10.46
N ARG A 71 -7.13 4.10 9.52
CA ARG A 71 -8.60 4.09 9.46
C ARG A 71 -9.21 3.43 10.69
N ARG A 72 -8.67 2.29 11.16
CA ARG A 72 -9.10 1.64 12.40
C ARG A 72 -8.93 2.54 13.63
N ILE A 73 -7.80 3.23 13.75
CA ILE A 73 -7.54 4.17 14.86
C ILE A 73 -8.54 5.33 14.83
N VAL A 74 -8.77 5.93 13.66
CA VAL A 74 -9.74 7.02 13.50
C VAL A 74 -11.16 6.55 13.80
N GLU A 75 -11.53 5.35 13.38
CA GLU A 75 -12.85 4.78 13.65
C GLU A 75 -13.05 4.44 15.13
N GLN A 76 -12.03 3.88 15.79
CA GLN A 76 -12.03 3.66 17.24
C GLN A 76 -12.16 4.98 18.02
N ALA A 77 -11.45 6.03 17.60
CA ALA A 77 -11.57 7.35 18.20
C ALA A 77 -12.96 7.97 18.01
N ARG A 78 -13.58 7.78 16.84
CA ARG A 78 -14.96 8.23 16.57
C ARG A 78 -16.02 7.47 17.38
N GLN A 79 -15.74 6.22 17.75
CA GLN A 79 -16.63 5.39 18.57
C GLN A 79 -16.45 5.63 20.08
N GLN A 80 -15.52 6.49 20.51
CA GLN A 80 -15.35 6.91 21.90
C GLN A 80 -15.77 8.38 22.16
N PRO A 81 -17.00 8.82 21.85
CA PRO A 81 -17.47 10.13 22.30
C PRO A 81 -17.64 10.19 23.83
N ASP A 82 -17.87 9.06 24.50
CA ASP A 82 -18.13 9.00 25.94
C ASP A 82 -16.86 8.98 26.84
N ALA A 83 -15.67 8.74 26.28
CA ALA A 83 -14.42 8.74 27.07
C ALA A 83 -13.78 10.13 27.21
N LEU A 84 -14.25 11.10 26.41
CA LEU A 84 -13.87 12.53 26.49
C LEU A 84 -14.95 13.38 27.16
N ALA A 85 -16.00 12.75 27.70
CA ALA A 85 -16.83 13.39 28.70
C ALA A 85 -15.95 13.59 29.94
N PHE A 86 -15.29 14.75 30.00
CA PHE A 86 -14.76 15.28 31.26
C PHE A 86 -15.92 15.16 32.24
N ASP A 87 -15.73 14.30 33.24
CA ASP A 87 -16.68 14.05 34.30
C ASP A 87 -17.14 15.43 34.80
N ASP A 88 -18.39 15.78 34.51
CA ASP A 88 -19.09 16.90 35.13
C ASP A 88 -19.38 16.45 36.56
N ALA A 89 -18.31 16.29 37.33
CA ALA A 89 -18.34 16.01 38.74
C ALA A 89 -18.92 17.26 39.39
N GLY A 90 -20.18 17.15 39.76
CA GLY A 90 -20.92 18.19 40.43
C GLY A 90 -20.20 18.70 41.68
N ASP A 91 -20.34 20.02 41.83
CA ASP A 91 -20.33 20.81 43.05
C ASP A 91 -19.07 20.83 43.95
N GLU A 92 -18.73 22.09 44.31
CA GLU A 92 -18.05 22.52 45.55
C GLU A 92 -16.52 22.27 45.56
N GLU A 93 -15.60 23.26 45.51
CA GLU A 93 -15.49 24.54 46.22
C GLU A 93 -14.32 25.39 45.64
N ASP A 94 -14.49 26.73 45.62
CA ASP A 94 -13.49 27.81 45.55
C ASP A 94 -12.16 27.59 44.76
N GLU A 95 -12.18 27.83 43.44
CA GLU A 95 -10.94 27.99 42.66
C GLU A 95 -10.53 29.48 42.47
N PRO A 96 -9.33 29.89 42.92
CA PRO A 96 -8.96 31.30 43.08
C PRO A 96 -8.62 32.07 41.79
N TRP A 97 -8.57 31.42 40.63
CA TRP A 97 -8.23 32.06 39.34
C TRP A 97 -9.42 32.62 38.56
N ARG A 98 -10.65 32.53 39.10
CA ARG A 98 -11.86 33.11 38.47
C ARG A 98 -12.16 34.56 38.84
N LYS A 99 -11.27 35.27 39.53
CA LYS A 99 -11.42 36.72 39.75
C LYS A 99 -10.54 37.53 38.81
N GLY A 100 -11.20 38.19 37.85
CA GLY A 100 -10.66 39.17 36.91
C GLY A 100 -11.68 39.51 35.84
#